data_AF-A0A7J5XKP1-F1
#
_entry.id   AF-A0A7J5XKP1-F1
#
_cell.length_a   1.000
_cell.length_b   1.000
_cell.length_c   1.000
_cell.angle_alpha   90.00
_cell.angle_beta   90.00
_cell.angle_gamma   90.00
#
_symmetry.space_group_name_H-M   'P 1'
#
loop_
_entity.id
_entity.type
_entity.pdbx_description
1 polymer ?
#
loop_
_entity_poly.entity_id
_entity_poly.type
_entity_poly.pdbx_seq_one_letter_code
_entity_poly.pdbx_strand_id
1 'polypeptide(L)'
;MCTAKTNVAFSFCWQCLEEWKGPSPYPDRCANECCISKAQEILNTCHDITFKDVKGVSGCPSVRACPTCGLLVEHNKNRCKYIGCLRCKVKFCFVCLKRYEECLDEDRLSFYFCCASGVAPRQTTITLQISVMLRGSVDPDPAGATLPVTHHGCREDTHSRREAER
;
A
#
# COMPACT_ATOMS: atom_id res chain seq x y z
N MET A 1 24.15 -6.31 18.80
CA MET A 1 24.73 -7.36 19.65
C MET A 1 23.99 -7.38 20.97
N CYS A 2 23.42 -8.51 21.35
CA CYS A 2 22.76 -8.69 22.65
C CYS A 2 23.59 -9.72 23.45
N THR A 3 24.08 -9.33 24.63
CA THR A 3 24.94 -10.17 25.51
C THR A 3 24.33 -10.38 26.91
N ALA A 4 23.09 -9.94 27.13
CA ALA A 4 22.53 -9.70 28.46
C ALA A 4 22.38 -10.93 29.38
N LYS A 5 22.45 -12.16 28.86
CA LYS A 5 22.25 -13.39 29.67
C LYS A 5 23.38 -14.42 29.58
N THR A 6 24.07 -14.51 28.44
CA THR A 6 25.00 -15.61 28.17
C THR A 6 26.44 -15.16 27.97
N ASN A 7 26.72 -13.85 27.92
CA ASN A 7 28.02 -13.27 27.57
C ASN A 7 28.56 -13.71 26.18
N VAL A 8 27.70 -14.28 25.33
CA VAL A 8 28.00 -14.66 23.95
C VAL A 8 27.37 -13.63 23.01
N ALA A 9 28.14 -13.15 22.04
CA ALA A 9 27.61 -12.28 21.00
C ALA A 9 26.66 -13.06 20.09
N PHE A 10 25.36 -12.78 20.20
CA PHE A 10 24.35 -13.32 19.28
C PHE A 10 24.19 -12.41 18.05
N SER A 11 24.27 -13.00 16.87
CA SER A 11 24.08 -12.36 15.57
C SER A 11 22.97 -13.08 14.81
N PHE A 12 22.09 -12.31 14.17
CA PHE A 12 20.99 -12.84 13.36
C PHE A 12 20.94 -12.13 12.01
N CYS A 13 20.35 -12.79 11.02
CA CYS A 13 20.10 -12.20 9.72
C CYS A 13 18.95 -11.19 9.82
N TRP A 14 19.16 -9.96 9.36
CA TRP A 14 18.12 -8.93 9.38
C TRP A 14 16.94 -9.22 8.42
N GLN A 15 17.11 -10.09 7.43
CA GLN A 15 16.04 -10.45 6.49
C GLN A 15 15.14 -11.55 7.05
N CYS A 16 15.69 -12.74 7.29
CA CYS A 16 14.91 -13.89 7.76
C CYS A 16 14.72 -13.92 9.28
N LEU A 17 15.45 -13.10 10.04
CA LEU A 17 15.43 -13.05 11.51
C LEU A 17 15.93 -14.33 12.21
N GLU A 18 16.51 -15.26 11.45
CA GLU A 18 17.16 -16.47 11.96
C GLU A 18 18.61 -16.20 12.37
N GLU A 19 19.18 -17.11 13.17
CA GLU A 19 20.59 -17.07 13.56
C GLU A 19 21.51 -16.95 12.33
N TRP A 20 22.55 -16.13 12.44
CA TRP A 20 23.44 -15.88 11.32
C TRP A 20 24.30 -17.12 11.01
N LYS A 21 24.10 -17.72 9.83
CA LYS A 21 24.97 -18.79 9.28
C LYS A 21 25.87 -18.27 8.18
N GLY A 22 27.05 -18.87 8.06
CA GLY A 22 28.00 -18.62 6.98
C GLY A 22 29.24 -17.85 7.42
N PRO A 23 30.33 -17.93 6.63
CA PRO A 23 31.55 -17.20 6.95
C PRO A 23 31.22 -15.71 6.97
N SER A 24 31.76 -15.01 7.96
CA SER A 24 31.75 -13.55 8.00
C SER A 24 32.82 -13.02 7.03
N PRO A 25 32.54 -12.91 5.70
CA PRO A 25 33.11 -11.79 4.96
C PRO A 25 32.26 -11.21 3.80
N TYR A 26 31.09 -11.77 3.44
CA TYR A 26 30.19 -11.16 2.43
C TYR A 26 29.01 -10.47 3.14
N PRO A 27 28.95 -9.13 3.15
CA PRO A 27 28.14 -8.37 4.12
C PRO A 27 26.63 -8.34 3.86
N ASP A 28 26.16 -8.80 2.70
CA ASP A 28 24.79 -8.54 2.25
C ASP A 28 23.82 -9.72 2.40
N ARG A 29 24.29 -10.96 2.65
CA ARG A 29 23.42 -12.15 2.73
C ARG A 29 23.93 -13.18 3.75
N CYS A 30 23.01 -13.83 4.46
CA CYS A 30 23.34 -14.97 5.32
C CYS A 30 23.30 -16.29 4.53
N ALA A 31 23.98 -17.32 5.04
CA ALA A 31 23.98 -18.68 4.49
C ALA A 31 22.83 -19.56 5.02
N ASN A 32 21.73 -18.96 5.52
CA ASN A 32 20.55 -19.72 5.88
C ASN A 32 19.89 -20.28 4.61
N GLU A 33 19.60 -21.58 4.61
CA GLU A 33 18.77 -22.20 3.58
C GLU A 33 17.42 -21.49 3.51
N CYS A 34 16.96 -21.17 2.30
CA CYS A 34 15.70 -20.45 2.07
C CYS A 34 15.58 -19.12 2.85
N CYS A 35 16.66 -18.32 2.93
CA CYS A 35 16.61 -16.97 3.51
C CYS A 35 15.60 -16.08 2.76
N ILE A 36 14.37 -16.01 3.27
CA ILE A 36 13.27 -15.17 2.79
C ILE A 36 13.01 -14.11 3.85
N SER A 37 12.75 -12.88 3.43
CA SER A 37 12.42 -11.84 4.41
C SER A 37 11.13 -12.18 5.16
N LYS A 38 11.06 -11.92 6.47
CA LYS A 38 9.83 -12.17 7.25
C LYS A 38 8.62 -11.46 6.63
N ALA A 39 8.84 -10.31 6.01
CA ALA A 39 7.80 -9.57 5.30
C ALA A 39 7.23 -10.33 4.09
N GLN A 40 8.10 -10.98 3.29
CA GLN A 40 7.65 -11.83 2.17
C GLN A 40 6.92 -13.09 2.67
N GLU A 41 7.38 -13.70 3.76
CA GLU A 41 6.69 -14.84 4.36
C GLU A 41 5.25 -14.47 4.75
N ILE A 42 5.06 -13.31 5.40
CA ILE A 42 3.73 -12.81 5.77
C ILE A 42 2.86 -12.59 4.52
N LEU A 43 3.40 -11.94 3.49
CA LEU A 43 2.65 -11.71 2.25
C LEU A 43 2.23 -13.03 1.57
N ASN A 44 3.10 -14.04 1.57
CA ASN A 44 2.85 -15.34 0.97
C ASN A 44 1.82 -16.17 1.75
N THR A 45 1.81 -16.08 3.08
CA THR A 45 1.07 -17.01 3.95
C THR A 45 -0.16 -16.40 4.63
N CYS A 46 -0.34 -15.07 4.61
CA CYS A 46 -1.48 -14.45 5.27
C CYS A 46 -2.81 -14.95 4.69
N HIS A 47 -3.80 -15.14 5.57
CA HIS A 47 -5.16 -15.53 5.19
C HIS A 47 -5.83 -14.46 4.30
N ASP A 48 -6.97 -14.79 3.71
CA ASP A 48 -7.75 -13.83 2.96
C ASP A 48 -8.69 -13.02 3.89
N ILE A 49 -8.80 -11.71 3.66
CA ILE A 49 -9.67 -10.82 4.41
C ILE A 49 -11.11 -10.88 3.90
N THR A 50 -12.05 -10.84 4.84
CA THR A 50 -13.47 -10.57 4.57
C THR A 50 -13.80 -9.12 4.96
N PHE A 51 -14.22 -8.32 3.99
CA PHE A 51 -14.67 -6.95 4.22
C PHE A 51 -16.10 -6.94 4.76
N LYS A 52 -16.40 -6.01 5.67
CA LYS A 52 -17.78 -5.77 6.15
C LYS A 52 -18.56 -4.91 5.16
N ASP A 53 -17.93 -3.81 4.74
CA ASP A 53 -18.62 -2.74 4.00
C ASP A 53 -18.33 -2.76 2.50
N VAL A 54 -17.26 -3.42 2.05
CA VAL A 54 -16.91 -3.56 0.63
C VAL A 54 -17.49 -4.87 0.08
N LYS A 55 -18.31 -4.79 -0.98
CA LYS A 55 -19.02 -5.94 -1.58
C LYS A 55 -18.30 -6.48 -2.81
N GLY A 56 -18.50 -7.77 -3.10
CA GLY A 56 -17.99 -8.43 -4.30
C GLY A 56 -16.49 -8.75 -4.28
N VAL A 57 -15.81 -8.61 -3.14
CA VAL A 57 -14.39 -8.95 -2.97
C VAL A 57 -14.28 -10.33 -2.35
N SER A 58 -13.54 -11.23 -3.02
CA SER A 58 -13.20 -12.56 -2.50
C SER A 58 -11.74 -12.87 -2.84
N GLY A 59 -11.04 -13.66 -2.02
CA GLY A 59 -9.64 -14.03 -2.26
C GLY A 59 -8.62 -12.89 -2.09
N CYS A 60 -8.96 -11.81 -1.37
CA CYS A 60 -8.02 -10.72 -1.12
C CYS A 60 -7.13 -11.05 0.09
N PRO A 61 -5.79 -11.00 -0.01
CA PRO A 61 -4.90 -11.20 1.14
C PRO A 61 -5.16 -10.19 2.27
N SER A 62 -5.06 -10.62 3.53
CA SER A 62 -5.29 -9.79 4.71
C SER A 62 -4.15 -8.81 5.01
N VAL A 63 -2.95 -9.12 4.53
CA VAL A 63 -1.79 -8.25 4.59
C VAL A 63 -1.34 -7.96 3.16
N ARG A 64 -1.07 -6.69 2.86
CA ARG A 64 -0.47 -6.28 1.58
C ARG A 64 0.72 -5.37 1.82
N ALA A 65 1.59 -5.23 0.84
CA ALA A 65 2.66 -4.24 0.85
C ALA A 65 2.22 -2.99 0.08
N CYS A 66 2.52 -1.82 0.63
CA CYS A 66 2.34 -0.55 -0.07
C CYS A 66 3.05 -0.59 -1.43
N PRO A 67 2.36 -0.29 -2.55
CA PRO A 67 2.93 -0.41 -3.89
C PRO A 67 4.12 0.55 -4.12
N THR A 68 4.22 1.62 -3.35
CA THR A 68 5.29 2.61 -3.46
C THR A 68 6.50 2.24 -2.60
N CYS A 69 6.30 2.06 -1.28
CA CYS A 69 7.41 1.97 -0.33
C CYS A 69 7.58 0.60 0.35
N GLY A 70 6.76 -0.39 -0.04
CA GLY A 70 6.87 -1.75 0.44
C GLY A 70 6.46 -1.98 1.91
N LEU A 71 6.00 -0.95 2.62
CA LEU A 71 5.52 -1.11 4.01
C LEU A 71 4.32 -2.07 4.03
N LEU A 72 4.37 -3.08 4.90
CA LEU A 72 3.24 -3.97 5.14
C LEU A 72 2.09 -3.21 5.81
N VAL A 73 0.89 -3.45 5.33
CA VAL A 73 -0.34 -2.80 5.75
C VAL A 73 -1.47 -3.80 5.83
N GLU A 74 -2.40 -3.53 6.73
CA GLU A 74 -3.64 -4.27 6.92
C GLU A 74 -4.84 -3.34 6.78
N HIS A 75 -5.97 -3.91 6.36
CA HIS A 75 -7.22 -3.19 6.30
C HIS A 75 -8.08 -3.53 7.52
N ASN A 76 -8.70 -2.53 8.15
CA ASN A 76 -9.54 -2.71 9.34
C ASN A 76 -10.92 -3.37 9.05
N LYS A 77 -11.11 -3.94 7.85
CA LYS A 77 -12.35 -4.55 7.31
C LYS A 77 -13.56 -3.61 7.14
N ASN A 78 -13.50 -2.38 7.64
CA ASN A 78 -14.62 -1.44 7.65
C ASN A 78 -14.39 -0.32 6.62
N ARG A 79 -15.45 0.37 6.22
CA ARG A 79 -15.45 1.49 5.26
C ARG A 79 -14.95 1.07 3.86
N CYS A 80 -14.46 2.05 3.10
CA CYS A 80 -14.08 1.89 1.70
C CYS A 80 -12.79 1.10 1.52
N LYS A 81 -12.56 0.60 0.29
CA LYS A 81 -11.38 -0.18 -0.11
C LYS A 81 -10.03 0.57 -0.14
N TYR A 82 -9.98 1.85 0.20
CA TYR A 82 -8.78 2.68 0.12
C TYR A 82 -8.13 2.89 1.47
N ILE A 83 -6.79 2.80 1.52
CA ILE A 83 -5.99 3.06 2.71
C ILE A 83 -4.87 4.05 2.42
N GLY A 84 -4.38 4.72 3.45
CA GLY A 84 -3.20 5.58 3.38
C GLY A 84 -1.98 4.86 3.95
N CYS A 85 -0.85 4.92 3.25
CA CYS A 85 0.41 4.40 3.78
C CYS A 85 0.94 5.29 4.91
N LEU A 86 1.24 4.72 6.07
CA LEU A 86 1.77 5.49 7.20
C LEU A 86 3.19 6.02 6.94
N ARG A 87 3.97 5.36 6.07
CA ARG A 87 5.35 5.76 5.73
C ARG A 87 5.39 6.82 4.63
N CYS A 88 4.93 6.50 3.41
CA CYS A 88 5.03 7.42 2.27
C CYS A 88 3.79 8.31 2.03
N LYS A 89 2.75 8.18 2.85
CA LYS A 89 1.48 8.96 2.78
C LYS A 89 0.65 8.79 1.51
N VAL A 90 1.11 7.98 0.54
CA VAL A 90 0.34 7.63 -0.66
C VAL A 90 -0.93 6.87 -0.27
N LYS A 91 -2.06 7.30 -0.85
CA LYS A 91 -3.35 6.61 -0.76
C LYS A 91 -3.52 5.67 -1.95
N PHE A 92 -3.92 4.43 -1.70
CA PHE A 92 -4.08 3.41 -2.73
C PHE A 92 -5.21 2.44 -2.38
N CYS A 93 -5.68 1.69 -3.38
CA CYS A 93 -6.71 0.67 -3.20
C CYS A 93 -6.09 -0.59 -2.58
N PHE A 94 -6.60 -1.05 -1.45
CA PHE A 94 -6.16 -2.30 -0.83
C PHE A 94 -6.51 -3.53 -1.67
N VAL A 95 -7.52 -3.45 -2.54
CA VAL A 95 -7.99 -4.59 -3.35
C VAL A 95 -7.16 -4.76 -4.62
N CYS A 96 -6.99 -3.71 -5.42
CA CYS A 96 -6.29 -3.78 -6.71
C CYS A 96 -4.86 -3.22 -6.68
N LEU A 97 -4.40 -2.67 -5.56
CA LEU A 97 -3.07 -2.07 -5.36
C LEU A 97 -2.74 -0.85 -6.24
N LYS A 98 -3.67 -0.37 -7.07
CA LYS A 98 -3.52 0.88 -7.84
C LYS A 98 -3.62 2.11 -6.94
N ARG A 99 -3.01 3.22 -7.37
CA ARG A 99 -3.15 4.51 -6.67
C ARG A 99 -4.61 4.96 -6.63
N TYR A 100 -4.95 5.80 -5.66
CA TYR A 100 -6.32 6.26 -5.45
C TYR A 100 -6.95 6.81 -6.74
N GLU A 101 -6.25 7.73 -7.42
CA GLU A 101 -6.72 8.38 -8.66
C GLU A 101 -6.94 7.37 -9.80
N GLU A 102 -5.91 6.56 -10.09
CA GLU A 102 -5.98 5.51 -11.13
C GLU A 102 -7.14 4.54 -10.92
N CYS A 103 -7.36 4.10 -9.68
CA CYS A 103 -8.45 3.20 -9.35
C CYS A 103 -9.81 3.90 -9.45
N LEU A 104 -9.89 5.18 -9.06
CA LEU A 104 -11.15 5.93 -9.03
C LEU A 104 -11.70 6.17 -10.43
N ASP A 105 -10.80 6.49 -11.37
CA ASP A 105 -11.13 6.77 -12.77
C ASP A 105 -11.65 5.51 -13.48
N GLU A 106 -11.03 4.35 -13.24
CA GLU A 106 -11.48 3.08 -13.81
C GLU A 106 -12.81 2.59 -13.20
N ASP A 107 -13.02 2.81 -11.90
CA ASP A 107 -14.11 2.22 -11.14
C ASP A 107 -15.37 3.10 -11.02
N ARG A 108 -15.41 4.26 -11.71
CA ARG A 108 -16.54 5.22 -11.68
C ARG A 108 -17.06 5.49 -10.26
N LEU A 109 -16.15 5.80 -9.32
CA LEU A 109 -16.49 6.13 -7.93
C LEU A 109 -17.03 4.96 -7.07
N SER A 110 -16.68 3.69 -7.36
CA SER A 110 -17.13 2.53 -6.55
C SER A 110 -16.29 2.30 -5.27
N PHE A 111 -16.50 3.13 -4.25
CA PHE A 111 -15.76 3.05 -2.97
C PHE A 111 -16.02 1.77 -2.16
N TYR A 112 -17.22 1.19 -2.32
CA TYR A 112 -17.72 0.07 -1.52
C TYR A 112 -17.98 -1.20 -2.34
N PHE A 113 -17.49 -1.26 -3.58
CA PHE A 113 -17.59 -2.44 -4.43
C PHE A 113 -16.21 -2.87 -4.93
N CYS A 114 -16.12 -4.14 -5.35
CA CYS A 114 -14.94 -4.69 -5.99
C CYS A 114 -14.50 -3.84 -7.19
N CYS A 115 -13.19 -3.78 -7.44
CA CYS A 115 -12.66 -3.05 -8.59
C CYS A 115 -13.02 -3.79 -9.89
N ALA A 116 -13.18 -3.05 -10.98
CA ALA A 116 -13.39 -3.59 -12.32
C ALA A 116 -12.20 -4.49 -12.75
N SER A 117 -10.99 -4.14 -12.30
CA SER A 117 -9.77 -4.95 -12.46
C SER A 117 -9.72 -6.16 -11.52
N GLY A 118 -10.69 -6.32 -10.62
CA GLY A 118 -10.75 -7.39 -9.64
C GLY A 118 -9.73 -7.23 -8.51
N VAL A 119 -9.46 -8.36 -7.84
CA VAL A 119 -8.50 -8.45 -6.75
C VAL A 119 -7.10 -8.64 -7.33
N ALA A 120 -6.17 -7.74 -7.00
CA ALA A 120 -4.80 -7.89 -7.45
C ALA A 120 -4.15 -9.14 -6.81
N PRO A 121 -3.28 -9.87 -7.55
CA PRO A 121 -2.60 -11.06 -7.05
C PRO A 121 -1.83 -10.83 -5.75
N ARG A 122 -1.57 -11.94 -5.05
CA ARG A 122 -0.73 -11.95 -3.85
C ARG A 122 0.69 -11.50 -4.20
N GLN A 123 1.22 -10.53 -3.45
CA GLN A 123 2.56 -10.00 -3.65
C GLN A 123 3.58 -11.01 -3.13
N THR A 124 4.46 -11.52 -4.00
CA THR A 124 5.51 -12.49 -3.61
C THR A 124 6.86 -11.81 -3.35
N THR A 125 7.01 -10.55 -3.77
CA THR A 125 8.23 -9.75 -3.61
C THR A 125 7.88 -8.31 -3.28
N ILE A 126 8.66 -7.70 -2.40
CA ILE A 126 8.54 -6.28 -2.07
C ILE A 126 9.50 -5.52 -2.99
N THR A 127 9.03 -5.17 -4.19
CA THR A 127 9.76 -4.27 -5.07
C THR A 127 9.47 -2.84 -4.62
N LEU A 128 10.49 -2.12 -4.17
CA LEU A 128 10.34 -0.69 -3.92
C LEU A 128 10.23 0.00 -5.27
N GLN A 129 9.04 0.47 -5.64
CA GLN A 129 8.94 1.55 -6.61
C GLN A 129 9.37 2.83 -5.90
N ILE A 130 10.68 2.92 -5.63
CA ILE A 130 11.32 4.21 -5.41
C ILE A 130 11.02 4.95 -6.70
N SER A 131 10.03 5.85 -6.68
CA SER A 131 9.93 6.85 -7.72
C SER A 131 11.30 7.52 -7.71
N VAL A 132 12.11 7.15 -8.69
CA VAL A 132 13.25 7.92 -9.13
C VAL A 132 12.64 9.24 -9.59
N MET A 133 12.41 10.15 -8.66
CA MET A 133 12.34 11.59 -8.92
C MET A 133 13.78 12.09 -9.09
N LEU A 134 14.67 11.32 -9.75
CA LEU A 134 15.96 11.84 -10.19
C LEU A 134 15.67 12.78 -11.37
N ARG A 135 15.98 14.06 -11.13
CA ARG A 135 15.99 15.20 -12.05
C ARG A 135 14.62 15.83 -12.35
N GLY A 136 14.15 16.63 -11.40
CA GLY A 136 13.54 17.91 -11.76
C GLY A 136 14.66 18.86 -12.17
N SER A 137 14.92 18.95 -13.47
CA SER A 137 15.66 20.06 -14.06
C SER A 137 14.90 21.34 -13.72
N VAL A 138 15.56 22.31 -13.12
CA VAL A 138 15.05 23.68 -13.04
C VAL A 138 15.22 24.25 -14.45
N ASP A 139 14.20 24.12 -15.29
CA ASP A 139 14.14 24.90 -16.53
C ASP A 139 13.65 26.32 -16.17
N PRO A 140 14.34 27.38 -16.64
CA PRO A 140 13.92 28.74 -16.39
C PRO A 140 12.66 29.10 -17.18
N ASP A 141 11.77 29.82 -16.52
CA ASP A 141 10.59 30.49 -17.09
C ASP A 141 10.86 31.12 -18.46
N PRO A 142 9.90 31.01 -19.39
CA PRO A 142 9.55 32.12 -20.25
C PRO A 142 8.10 32.53 -20.01
N ALA A 143 7.98 33.75 -19.48
CA ALA A 143 6.89 34.70 -19.61
C ALA A 143 5.57 34.24 -20.29
N GLY A 144 4.49 34.30 -19.51
CA GLY A 144 3.32 35.13 -19.82
C GLY A 144 2.28 34.59 -20.81
N ALA A 145 1.14 34.13 -20.27
CA ALA A 145 -0.18 34.42 -20.83
C ALA A 145 -1.28 34.14 -19.78
N THR A 146 -1.93 35.22 -19.33
CA THR A 146 -3.11 35.25 -18.46
C THR A 146 -4.35 34.76 -19.19
N LEU A 147 -5.14 33.84 -18.61
CA LEU A 147 -6.57 33.67 -18.91
C LEU A 147 -7.34 33.11 -17.67
N PRO A 148 -8.66 33.33 -17.57
CA PRO A 148 -9.32 33.67 -16.30
C PRO A 148 -9.84 32.48 -15.50
N VAL A 149 -9.84 32.67 -14.18
CA VAL A 149 -10.44 31.78 -13.18
C VAL A 149 -11.96 31.92 -13.20
N THR A 150 -12.68 30.92 -13.73
CA THR A 150 -14.11 30.77 -13.48
C THR A 150 -14.31 30.04 -12.15
N HIS A 151 -14.76 30.78 -11.15
CA HIS A 151 -15.16 30.29 -9.84
C HIS A 151 -16.49 29.52 -9.98
N HIS A 152 -16.47 28.20 -10.10
CA HIS A 152 -17.67 27.38 -9.88
C HIS A 152 -17.73 26.99 -8.41
N GLY A 153 -18.48 27.79 -7.64
CA GLY A 153 -18.84 27.50 -6.27
C GLY A 153 -19.59 26.19 -6.13
N CYS A 154 -19.32 25.48 -5.03
CA CYS A 154 -20.08 24.33 -4.57
C CYS A 154 -21.57 24.72 -4.46
N ARG A 155 -22.40 24.16 -5.33
CA ARG A 155 -23.86 24.25 -5.20
C ARG A 155 -24.30 23.19 -4.20
N GLU A 156 -24.92 23.65 -3.12
CA GLU A 156 -25.61 22.83 -2.14
C GLU A 156 -26.87 22.25 -2.79
N ASP A 157 -26.86 20.97 -3.14
CA ASP A 157 -28.08 20.28 -3.54
C ASP A 157 -28.79 19.74 -2.30
N THR A 158 -29.76 20.55 -1.88
CA THR A 158 -30.85 20.20 -0.99
C THR A 158 -31.74 19.17 -1.70
N HIS A 159 -31.79 17.95 -1.19
CA HIS A 159 -32.87 17.03 -1.51
C HIS A 159 -33.26 16.19 -0.28
N SER A 160 -34.22 16.67 0.49
CA SER A 160 -35.15 15.76 1.16
C SER A 160 -36.45 16.44 1.57
N ARG A 161 -37.54 15.71 1.34
CA ARG A 161 -38.90 15.80 1.90
C ARG A 161 -39.95 16.64 1.17
N ARG A 162 -40.55 16.00 0.17
CA ARG A 162 -42.01 15.75 0.08
C ARG A 162 -42.11 14.24 -0.24
N GLU A 163 -42.95 13.38 0.33
CA GLU A 163 -44.26 13.46 0.97
C GLU A 163 -44.36 12.26 1.95
N ALA A 164 -45.12 12.39 3.04
CA ALA A 164 -45.84 11.29 3.70
C ALA A 164 -46.82 11.86 4.75
N GLU A 165 -48.09 11.89 4.36
CA GLU A 165 -49.27 11.48 5.14
C GLU A 165 -49.63 12.13 6.49
N ARG A 166 -50.83 12.74 6.45
CA ARG A 166 -51.87 12.83 7.50
C ARG A 166 -51.90 14.07 8.39
#